data_AF-A0A1G3QG58-F1
#
_entry.id   AF-A0A1G3QG58-F1
#
_cell.length_a   1.000
_cell.length_b   1.000
_cell.length_c   1.000
_cell.angle_alpha   90.00
_cell.angle_beta   90.00
_cell.angle_gamma   90.00
#
_symmetry.space_group_name_H-M   'P 1'
#
loop_
_entity.id
_entity.type
_entity.pdbx_description
1 polymer ?
#
loop_
_entity_poly.entity_id
_entity_poly.type
_entity_poly.pdbx_seq_one_letter_code
_entity_poly.pdbx_strand_id
1 'polypeptide(L)' 'MQIKLYHIDTLEYSGSIIVNNQEWKYEGVTDEHMISVTRGMPLKALLACLASFELVYDLLDE' A
#
# COMPACT_ATOMS: atom_id res chain seq x y z
N MET A 1 -6.95 10.67 1.33
CA MET A 1 -5.93 10.09 0.43
C MET A 1 -6.06 8.56 0.40
N GLN A 2 -6.17 8.00 -0.79
CA GLN A 2 -6.18 6.56 -1.05
C GLN A 2 -4.96 6.18 -1.88
N ILE A 3 -4.35 5.04 -1.56
CA ILE A 3 -3.21 4.47 -2.28
C ILE A 3 -3.72 3.19 -2.94
N LYS A 4 -3.89 3.17 -4.26
CA LYS A 4 -4.20 1.93 -4.97
C LYS A 4 -2.91 1.15 -5.21
N LEU A 5 -2.97 -0.16 -5.04
CA LEU A 5 -1.83 -1.05 -5.18
C LEU A 5 -2.02 -1.95 -6.39
N TYR A 6 -0.94 -2.19 -7.11
CA TYR A 6 -0.92 -3.07 -8.27
C TYR A 6 0.35 -3.89 -8.26
N HIS A 7 0.28 -5.11 -8.79
CA HIS A 7 1.47 -5.91 -9.02
C HIS A 7 2.38 -5.22 -10.05
N ILE A 8 3.68 -5.16 -9.78
CA ILE A 8 4.65 -4.35 -10.54
C ILE A 8 4.76 -4.77 -12.01
N ASP A 9 4.70 -6.07 -12.31
CA ASP A 9 4.90 -6.58 -13.67
C ASP A 9 3.60 -6.68 -14.49
N THR A 10 2.47 -6.93 -13.83
CA THR A 10 1.19 -7.21 -14.51
C THR A 10 0.22 -6.04 -14.45
N LEU A 11 0.46 -5.09 -13.55
CA LEU A 11 -0.44 -3.99 -13.22
C LEU A 11 -1.84 -4.44 -12.79
N GLU A 12 -1.97 -5.71 -12.37
CA GLU A 12 -3.21 -6.22 -11.81
C GLU A 12 -3.46 -5.60 -10.44
N TYR A 13 -4.70 -5.21 -10.20
CA TYR A 13 -5.10 -4.58 -8.94
C TYR A 13 -4.93 -5.54 -7.76
N SER A 14 -4.24 -5.08 -6.72
CA SER A 14 -3.88 -5.86 -5.53
C SER A 14 -4.46 -5.29 -4.23
N GLY A 15 -5.45 -4.40 -4.34
CA GLY A 15 -6.10 -3.76 -3.19
C GLY A 15 -5.70 -2.30 -3.03
N SER A 16 -5.99 -1.74 -1.85
CA SER A 16 -5.67 -0.34 -1.56
C SER A 16 -5.38 -0.09 -0.08
N ILE A 17 -4.72 1.03 0.19
CA ILE A 17 -4.44 1.54 1.53
C ILE A 17 -5.16 2.87 1.67
N ILE A 18 -6.03 2.98 2.66
CA ILE A 18 -6.67 4.23 3.06
C ILE A 18 -5.83 4.88 4.16
N VAL A 19 -5.47 6.14 3.94
CA VAL A 19 -4.63 6.93 4.86
C VAL A 19 -5.49 7.86 5.69
N ASN A 20 -5.56 7.60 7.00
CA ASN A 20 -6.34 8.39 7.96
C ASN A 20 -5.45 8.87 9.12
N ASN A 21 -5.13 10.17 9.22
CA ASN A 21 -4.44 10.77 10.38
C ASN A 21 -3.29 9.93 10.98
N GLN A 22 -2.45 9.30 10.13
CA GLN A 22 -1.31 8.41 10.45
C GLN A 22 -1.60 6.92 10.64
N GLU A 23 -2.84 6.48 10.45
CA GLU A 23 -3.20 5.06 10.41
C GLU A 23 -3.40 4.57 8.97
N TRP A 24 -2.95 3.33 8.73
CA TRP A 24 -3.10 2.61 7.47
C TRP A 24 -4.23 1.60 7.59
N LYS A 25 -5.29 1.78 6.81
CA LYS A 25 -6.33 0.76 6.65
C LYS A 25 -6.14 0.07 5.32
N TYR A 26 -5.89 -1.23 5.36
CA TYR A 26 -5.68 -2.06 4.17
C TYR A 26 -7.01 -2.66 3.74
N GLU A 27 -7.38 -2.49 2.47
CA GLU A 27 -8.62 -3.00 1.90
C GLU A 27 -8.33 -3.86 0.67
N GLY A 28 -8.74 -5.13 0.71
CA GLY A 28 -8.52 -6.08 -0.38
C GLY A 28 -7.06 -6.56 -0.51
N VAL A 29 -6.18 -6.18 0.41
CA VAL A 29 -4.79 -6.65 0.47
C VAL A 29 -4.72 -7.88 1.37
N THR A 30 -4.19 -9.00 0.85
CA THR A 30 -4.19 -10.30 1.53
C THR A 30 -2.82 -10.72 2.06
N ASP A 31 -1.75 -10.01 1.71
CA ASP A 31 -0.40 -10.30 2.21
C ASP A 31 -0.25 -9.82 3.66
N GLU A 32 -0.44 -10.76 4.60
CA GLU A 32 -0.33 -10.50 6.05
C GLU A 32 1.08 -10.06 6.46
N HIS A 33 2.12 -10.54 5.78
CA HIS A 33 3.49 -10.17 6.09
C HIS A 33 3.76 -8.71 5.72
N MET A 34 3.34 -8.30 4.52
CA MET A 34 3.43 -6.91 4.08
C MET A 34 2.66 -5.98 5.03
N ILE A 35 1.43 -6.35 5.40
CA ILE A 35 0.62 -5.56 6.34
C ILE A 35 1.35 -5.44 7.68
N SER A 36 1.91 -6.53 8.21
CA SER A 36 2.62 -6.51 9.50
C SER A 36 3.88 -5.64 9.45
N VAL A 37 4.64 -5.68 8.35
CA VAL A 37 5.87 -4.90 8.20
C VAL A 37 5.55 -3.42 8.05
N THR A 38 4.55 -3.10 7.24
CA THR A 38 4.29 -1.72 6.83
C THR A 38 3.37 -0.94 7.77
N ARG A 39 2.65 -1.62 8.66
CA ARG A 39 1.78 -0.98 9.66
C ARG A 39 2.55 -0.01 10.55
N GLY A 40 2.08 1.24 10.62
CA GLY A 40 2.69 2.28 11.45
C GLY A 40 3.98 2.89 10.89
N MET A 41 4.48 2.43 9.73
CA MET A 41 5.59 3.11 9.05
C MET A 41 5.16 4.52 8.62
N PRO A 42 6.05 5.52 8.64
CA PRO A 42 5.79 6.81 8.00
C PRO A 42 5.42 6.62 6.52
N LEU A 43 4.51 7.44 5.98
CA LEU A 43 4.00 7.30 4.61
C LEU A 43 5.10 7.10 3.55
N LYS A 44 6.15 7.93 3.59
CA LYS A 44 7.26 7.82 2.63
C LYS A 44 8.00 6.50 2.73
N ALA A 45 8.14 5.96 3.95
CA ALA A 45 8.78 4.66 4.18
C ALA A 45 7.88 3.52 3.71
N LEU A 46 6.57 3.59 3.97
CA LEU A 46 5.56 2.67 3.41
C LEU A 46 5.70 2.60 1.89
N LEU A 47 5.62 3.75 1.21
CA LEU A 47 5.64 3.82 -0.26
C LEU A 47 6.93 3.24 -0.85
N ALA A 48 8.09 3.52 -0.25
CA ALA A 48 9.36 2.94 -0.68
C ALA A 48 9.42 1.41 -0.44
N CYS A 49 8.77 0.93 0.63
CA CYS A 49 8.78 -0.48 1.01
C CYS A 49 7.93 -1.36 0.07
N LEU A 50 6.87 -0.80 -0.55
CA LEU A 50 5.96 -1.54 -1.44
C LEU A 50 6.68 -2.25 -2.60
N ALA A 51 7.73 -1.64 -3.16
CA ALA A 51 8.51 -2.26 -4.24
C ALA A 51 9.21 -3.56 -3.81
N SER A 52 9.54 -3.71 -2.52
CA SER A 52 10.10 -4.96 -1.97
C SER A 52 9.06 -6.09 -1.88
N PHE A 53 7.78 -5.75 -1.98
CA PHE A 53 6.64 -6.67 -2.04
C PHE A 53 6.07 -6.78 -3.46
N GLU A 54 6.84 -6.38 -4.49
CA GLU A 54 6.41 -6.44 -5.90
C GLU A 54 5.16 -5.59 -6.18
N LEU A 55 4.94 -4.53 -5.40
CA LEU A 55 3.82 -3.63 -5.53
C LEU A 55 4.25 -2.23 -6.00
N VAL A 56 3.50 -1.70 -6.96
CA VAL A 56 3.50 -0.29 -7.35
C VAL A 56 2.18 0.37 -6.97
N TYR A 57 2.12 1.69 -7.00
CA TYR A 57 0.97 2.41 -6.48
C TYR A 57 0.59 3.66 -7.27
N ASP A 58 -0.71 3.99 -7.19
CA ASP A 58 -1.25 5.29 -7.54
C ASP A 58 -1.73 6.00 -6.28
N LEU A 59 -1.38 7.28 -6.14
CA LEU A 59 -1.88 8.15 -5.08
C LEU A 59 -3.09 8.91 -5.57
N LEU A 60 -4.22 8.73 -4.88
CA LEU A 60 -5.48 9.43 -5.14
C LEU A 60 -5.74 10.36 -3.95
N ASP A 61 -5.41 11.63 -4.17
CA ASP A 61 -5.86 12.74 -3.34
C ASP A 61 -7.18 13.24 -3.94
N GLU A 62 -8.30 12.85 -3.35
CA GLU A 62 -9.53 13.68 -3.46
C GLU A 62 -9.36 14.95 -2.64
#